data_AF-A0ABC8INS2-F1
#
_entry.id   AF-A0ABC8INS2-F1
#
_cell.length_a   1.000
_cell.length_b   1.000
_cell.length_c   1.000
_cell.angle_alpha   90.00
_cell.angle_beta   90.00
_cell.angle_gamma   90.00
#
_symmetry.space_group_name_H-M   'P 1'
#
loop_
_entity.id
_entity.type
_entity.pdbx_description
1 polymer ?
#
loop_
_entity_poly.entity_id
_entity_poly.type
_entity_poly.pdbx_seq_one_letter_code
_entity_poly.pdbx_strand_id
1 'polypeptide(L)'
;MHGSLVTSSLIRETTENESANEGYRFGQEEETYNIVAAHGYFGRLIFQYASFNNSRSLHFFLEAWPVVGIWFTALGISTMAFNLNGFNFNQSVVDSQGRVINTWADIINRANL
;
A
#
# COMPACT_ATOMS: atom_id res chain seq x y z
N MET A 1 -4.31 5.64 -5.13
CA MET A 1 -5.50 4.81 -5.42
C MET A 1 -6.78 5.41 -4.81
N HIS A 2 -6.86 5.64 -3.50
CA HIS A 2 -8.09 6.20 -2.87
C HIS A 2 -8.56 7.52 -3.51
N GLY A 3 -7.69 8.54 -3.58
CA GLY A 3 -8.04 9.85 -4.15
C GLY A 3 -8.58 9.77 -5.58
N SER A 4 -7.97 8.96 -6.45
CA SER A 4 -8.45 8.78 -7.83
C SER A 4 -9.84 8.15 -7.92
N LEU A 5 -10.18 7.21 -7.03
CA LEU A 5 -11.52 6.60 -7.01
C LEU A 5 -12.58 7.58 -6.50
N VAL A 6 -12.27 8.35 -5.46
CA VAL A 6 -13.16 9.40 -4.95
C VAL A 6 -13.41 10.45 -6.02
N THR A 7 -12.35 11.02 -6.62
CA THR A 7 -12.47 12.04 -7.67
C THR A 7 -13.25 11.53 -8.89
N SER A 8 -13.10 10.25 -9.27
CA SER A 8 -13.82 9.66 -10.41
C SER A 8 -15.33 9.47 -10.18
N SER A 9 -15.80 9.64 -8.95
CA SER A 9 -17.19 9.36 -8.55
C SER A 9 -17.87 10.52 -7.83
N LEU A 10 -17.32 11.74 -7.95
CA LEU A 10 -17.97 12.96 -7.45
C LEU A 10 -19.36 13.13 -8.07
N ILE A 11 -20.32 13.55 -7.26
CA ILE A 11 -21.65 13.94 -7.73
C ILE A 11 -21.52 15.31 -8.40
N ARG A 12 -22.17 15.50 -9.55
CA ARG A 12 -22.07 16.75 -10.32
C ARG A 12 -22.90 17.85 -9.65
N GLU A 13 -22.23 18.80 -9.01
CA GLU A 13 -22.84 19.96 -8.33
C GLU A 13 -22.47 21.32 -8.96
N THR A 14 -21.55 21.35 -9.94
CA THR A 14 -21.09 22.59 -10.60
C THR A 14 -21.21 22.54 -12.12
N THR A 15 -21.04 23.71 -12.75
CA THR A 15 -20.95 23.83 -14.20
C THR A 15 -19.54 23.55 -14.72
N GLU A 16 -19.38 23.42 -16.04
CA GLU A 16 -18.08 23.18 -16.67
C GLU A 16 -17.10 24.37 -16.58
N ASN A 17 -17.61 25.57 -16.28
CA ASN A 17 -16.83 26.80 -16.20
C ASN A 17 -16.35 27.09 -14.76
N GLU A 18 -16.65 26.20 -13.82
CA GLU A 18 -16.35 26.33 -12.40
C GLU A 18 -15.56 25.12 -11.91
N SER A 19 -14.80 25.28 -10.83
CA SER A 19 -14.09 24.17 -10.21
C SER A 19 -15.08 23.19 -9.57
N ALA A 20 -14.88 21.88 -9.77
CA ALA A 20 -15.67 20.84 -9.11
C ALA A 20 -15.57 20.89 -7.57
N ASN A 21 -14.50 21.48 -7.02
CA ASN A 21 -14.33 21.62 -5.58
C ASN A 21 -15.39 22.53 -4.94
N GLU A 22 -15.89 23.53 -5.68
CA GLU A 22 -16.96 24.43 -5.21
C GLU A 22 -18.31 23.70 -5.07
N GLY A 23 -18.42 22.48 -5.61
CA GLY A 23 -19.57 21.61 -5.41
C GLY A 23 -19.68 21.04 -3.99
N TYR A 24 -18.57 21.00 -3.24
CA TYR A 24 -18.57 20.62 -1.83
C TYR A 24 -18.70 21.86 -0.93
N ARG A 25 -19.59 21.79 0.05
CA ARG A 25 -19.73 22.80 1.09
C ARG A 25 -19.20 22.26 2.41
N PHE A 26 -18.33 23.04 3.05
CA PHE A 26 -17.78 22.69 4.35
C PHE A 26 -18.89 22.47 5.38
N GLY A 27 -18.92 21.26 5.97
CA GLY A 27 -19.91 20.87 6.97
C GLY A 27 -21.24 20.36 6.41
N GLN A 28 -21.37 20.10 5.10
CA GLN A 28 -22.55 19.44 4.55
C GLN A 28 -22.75 18.04 5.14
N GLU A 29 -24.01 17.61 5.26
CA GLU A 29 -24.37 16.31 5.85
C GLU A 29 -24.23 15.16 4.85
N GLU A 30 -24.49 15.43 3.56
CA GLU A 30 -24.49 14.42 2.51
C GLU A 30 -23.08 14.16 1.95
N GLU A 31 -22.83 12.90 1.56
CA GLU A 31 -21.57 12.48 0.93
C GLU A 31 -21.39 13.13 -0.45
N THR A 32 -20.17 13.59 -0.76
CA THR A 32 -19.86 14.32 -2.02
C THR A 32 -19.62 13.40 -3.23
N TYR A 33 -19.50 12.09 -3.01
CA TYR A 33 -19.20 11.11 -4.05
C TYR A 33 -20.02 9.83 -3.87
N ASN A 34 -20.18 9.08 -4.95
CA ASN A 34 -20.94 7.83 -4.95
C ASN A 34 -20.01 6.63 -4.68
N ILE A 35 -19.97 6.17 -3.43
CA ILE A 35 -19.17 5.00 -3.03
C ILE A 35 -19.58 3.71 -3.75
N VAL A 36 -20.85 3.55 -4.12
CA VAL A 36 -21.33 2.36 -4.85
C VAL A 36 -20.77 2.37 -6.28
N ALA A 37 -20.70 3.54 -6.93
CA ALA A 37 -20.07 3.68 -8.24
C ALA A 37 -18.56 3.39 -8.18
N ALA A 38 -17.86 3.95 -7.18
CA ALA A 38 -16.44 3.69 -6.96
C ALA A 38 -16.15 2.20 -6.69
N HIS A 39 -16.93 1.58 -5.80
CA HIS A 39 -16.85 0.14 -5.52
C HIS A 39 -17.12 -0.69 -6.77
N GLY A 40 -18.16 -0.34 -7.53
CA GLY A 40 -18.55 -1.03 -8.76
C GLY A 40 -17.48 -0.95 -9.86
N TYR A 41 -16.80 0.19 -10.00
CA TYR A 41 -15.66 0.32 -10.91
C TYR A 41 -14.49 -0.56 -10.45
N PHE A 42 -14.05 -0.40 -9.20
CA PHE A 42 -12.86 -1.09 -8.71
C PHE A 42 -13.07 -2.61 -8.60
N GLY A 43 -14.26 -3.04 -8.21
CA GLY A 43 -14.66 -4.45 -8.15
C GLY A 43 -14.71 -5.13 -9.53
N ARG A 44 -14.92 -4.37 -10.62
CA ARG A 44 -14.79 -4.90 -11.99
C ARG A 44 -13.35 -4.87 -12.49
N LEU A 45 -12.55 -3.91 -12.04
CA LEU A 45 -11.15 -3.78 -12.43
C LEU A 45 -10.30 -4.95 -11.92
N ILE A 46 -10.54 -5.40 -10.68
CA ILE A 46 -9.79 -6.50 -10.05
C ILE A 46 -10.69 -7.74 -9.91
N PHE A 47 -11.54 -7.78 -8.89
CA PHE A 47 -12.69 -8.68 -8.73
C PHE A 47 -13.55 -8.16 -7.56
N GLN A 48 -14.83 -8.53 -7.51
CA GLN A 48 -15.82 -7.86 -6.66
C GLN A 48 -15.43 -7.81 -5.17
N TYR A 49 -14.90 -8.91 -4.63
CA TYR A 49 -14.53 -9.03 -3.22
C TYR A 49 -13.19 -8.37 -2.86
N ALA A 50 -12.39 -7.92 -3.84
CA ALA A 50 -11.16 -7.15 -3.58
C ALA A 50 -11.44 -5.67 -3.29
N SER A 51 -12.69 -5.23 -3.44
CA SER A 51 -13.10 -3.84 -3.30
C SER A 51 -13.81 -3.59 -1.98
N PHE A 52 -13.54 -2.45 -1.35
CA PHE A 52 -14.25 -2.04 -0.14
C PHE A 52 -15.62 -1.44 -0.50
N ASN A 53 -16.69 -1.96 0.09
CA ASN A 53 -18.04 -1.37 0.03
C ASN A 53 -18.43 -0.67 1.35
N ASN A 54 -17.60 -0.77 2.38
CA ASN A 54 -17.75 -0.08 3.65
C ASN A 54 -16.64 0.97 3.81
N SER A 55 -17.03 2.26 3.85
CA SER A 55 -16.09 3.38 3.99
C SER A 55 -15.24 3.29 5.26
N ARG A 56 -15.79 2.82 6.39
CA ARG A 56 -15.05 2.71 7.65
C ARG A 56 -13.92 1.69 7.55
N SER A 57 -14.19 0.54 6.95
CA SER A 57 -13.18 -0.49 6.73
C SER A 57 -12.10 -0.02 5.76
N LEU A 58 -12.48 0.71 4.70
CA LEU A 58 -11.53 1.32 3.78
C LEU A 58 -10.57 2.27 4.50
N HIS A 59 -11.10 3.23 5.26
CA HIS A 59 -10.28 4.25 5.93
C HIS A 59 -9.42 3.65 7.05
N PHE A 60 -9.95 2.67 7.79
CA PHE A 60 -9.14 1.91 8.75
C PHE A 60 -7.97 1.20 8.05
N PHE A 61 -8.20 0.59 6.88
CA PHE A 61 -7.12 -0.05 6.13
C PHE A 61 -6.08 0.95 5.63
N LEU A 62 -6.50 2.12 5.14
CA LEU A 62 -5.59 3.18 4.69
C LEU A 62 -4.66 3.67 5.80
N GLU A 63 -5.13 3.69 7.04
CA GLU A 63 -4.31 4.03 8.21
C GLU A 63 -3.46 2.84 8.65
N ALA A 64 -4.06 1.67 8.85
CA ALA A 64 -3.39 0.50 9.41
C ALA A 64 -2.23 0.01 8.54
N TRP A 65 -2.39 0.02 7.21
CA TRP A 65 -1.38 -0.50 6.28
C TRP A 65 -0.01 0.18 6.41
N PRO A 66 0.13 1.52 6.25
CA PRO A 66 1.41 2.18 6.41
C PRO A 66 1.89 2.18 7.86
N VAL A 67 0.99 2.34 8.84
CA VAL A 67 1.37 2.43 10.26
C VAL A 67 2.01 1.13 10.75
N VAL A 68 1.40 -0.02 10.46
CA VAL A 68 1.97 -1.32 10.83
C VAL A 68 3.32 -1.54 10.14
N GLY A 69 3.47 -1.13 8.88
CA GLY A 69 4.76 -1.19 8.18
C GLY A 69 5.87 -0.41 8.88
N ILE A 70 5.59 0.84 9.26
CA ILE A 70 6.55 1.69 9.98
C ILE A 70 6.85 1.14 11.38
N TRP A 71 5.87 0.56 12.08
CA TRP A 71 6.13 -0.13 13.35
C TRP A 71 7.14 -1.27 13.18
N PHE A 72 7.00 -2.11 12.14
CA PHE A 72 7.99 -3.16 11.87
C PHE A 72 9.37 -2.61 11.50
N THR A 73 9.45 -1.49 10.77
CA THR A 73 10.74 -0.83 10.52
C THR A 73 11.38 -0.35 11.83
N ALA A 74 10.60 0.30 12.70
CA ALA A 74 11.08 0.76 14.01
C ALA A 74 11.54 -0.42 14.89
N LEU A 75 10.77 -1.50 14.93
CA LEU A 75 11.14 -2.74 15.64
C LEU A 75 12.42 -3.34 15.06
N GLY A 76 12.56 -3.42 13.73
CA GLY A 76 13.75 -3.96 13.06
C GLY A 76 15.03 -3.18 13.40
N ILE A 77 14.99 -1.84 13.41
CA ILE A 77 16.12 -1.02 13.87
C ILE A 77 16.40 -1.27 15.35
N SER A 78 15.34 -1.33 16.17
CA SER A 78 15.47 -1.57 17.62
C SER A 78 16.09 -2.93 17.93
N THR A 79 15.81 -3.97 17.14
CA THR A 79 16.42 -5.30 17.33
C THR A 79 17.85 -5.37 16.80
N MET A 80 18.14 -4.75 15.64
CA MET A 80 19.50 -4.70 15.09
C MET A 80 20.46 -3.91 15.99
N ALA A 81 19.96 -2.99 16.83
CA ALA A 81 20.74 -2.32 17.86
C ALA A 81 21.37 -3.30 18.89
N PHE A 82 20.82 -4.52 19.01
CA PHE A 82 21.36 -5.59 19.85
C PHE A 82 22.00 -6.72 19.02
N ASN A 83 22.49 -6.41 17.82
CA ASN A 83 23.20 -7.32 16.91
C ASN A 83 22.37 -8.51 16.40
N LEU A 84 21.03 -8.47 16.52
CA LEU A 84 20.15 -9.40 15.83
C LEU A 84 19.93 -8.90 14.39
N ASN A 85 20.85 -9.29 13.51
CA ASN A 85 20.91 -8.82 12.13
C ASN A 85 19.96 -9.56 11.18
N GLY A 86 19.89 -9.06 9.94
CA GLY A 86 19.14 -9.70 8.87
C GLY A 86 19.68 -11.07 8.47
N PHE A 87 18.94 -11.76 7.60
CA PHE A 87 19.33 -13.09 7.12
C PHE A 87 20.72 -13.09 6.48
N ASN A 88 21.49 -14.15 6.76
CA ASN A 88 22.77 -14.41 6.13
C ASN A 88 22.67 -15.71 5.33
N PHE A 89 22.75 -15.58 4.01
CA PHE A 89 22.72 -16.70 3.06
C PHE A 89 24.04 -16.86 2.30
N ASN A 90 25.16 -16.46 2.90
CA ASN A 90 26.47 -16.61 2.29
C ASN A 90 26.76 -18.08 2.01
N GLN A 91 27.12 -18.38 0.76
CA GLN A 91 27.46 -19.72 0.28
C GLN A 91 26.36 -20.77 0.54
N SER A 92 25.10 -20.36 0.59
CA SER A 92 23.99 -21.25 0.95
C SER A 92 23.59 -22.26 -0.13
N VAL A 93 24.11 -22.13 -1.35
CA VAL A 93 23.87 -23.07 -2.46
C VAL A 93 25.18 -23.74 -2.86
N VAL A 94 25.18 -25.07 -2.84
CA VAL A 94 26.35 -25.91 -3.10
C VAL A 94 25.97 -27.03 -4.07
N ASP A 95 26.86 -27.35 -5.02
CA ASP A 95 26.66 -28.47 -5.94
C ASP A 95 26.99 -29.84 -5.28
N SER A 96 26.77 -30.93 -6.02
CA SER A 96 27.07 -32.29 -5.54
C SER A 96 28.56 -32.56 -5.27
N GLN A 97 29.44 -31.67 -5.71
CA GLN A 97 30.89 -31.76 -5.51
C GLN A 97 31.37 -30.86 -4.35
N GLY A 98 30.46 -30.18 -3.65
CA GLY A 98 30.82 -29.28 -2.55
C GLY A 98 31.26 -27.88 -3.01
N ARG A 99 31.06 -27.51 -4.28
CA ARG A 99 31.43 -26.20 -4.81
C ARG A 99 30.29 -25.21 -4.62
N VAL A 100 30.63 -24.02 -4.12
CA VAL A 100 29.66 -22.94 -3.91
C VAL A 100 29.16 -22.41 -5.26
N ILE A 101 27.85 -22.29 -5.39
CA ILE A 101 27.19 -21.61 -6.49
C ILE A 101 26.73 -20.25 -5.97
N ASN A 102 27.40 -19.18 -6.42
CA ASN A 102 27.06 -17.83 -5.98
C ASN A 102 25.63 -17.44 -6.35
N THR A 103 24.96 -16.78 -5.42
CA THR A 103 23.62 -16.23 -5.55
C THR A 103 23.65 -14.69 -5.44
N TRP A 104 22.49 -14.04 -5.54
CA TRP A 104 22.37 -12.62 -5.23
C TRP A 104 22.80 -12.27 -3.80
N ALA A 105 22.62 -13.18 -2.82
CA ALA A 105 23.09 -12.95 -1.45
C ALA A 105 24.62 -12.83 -1.39
N ASP A 106 25.35 -13.63 -2.17
CA ASP A 106 26.82 -13.57 -2.25
C ASP A 106 27.30 -12.32 -2.99
N ILE A 107 26.51 -11.78 -3.93
CA ILE A 107 26.77 -10.46 -4.52
C ILE A 107 26.63 -9.36 -3.46
N ILE A 108 25.53 -9.38 -2.70
CA ILE A 108 25.27 -8.39 -1.63
C ILE A 108 26.36 -8.47 -0.56
N ASN A 109 26.78 -9.68 -0.16
CA ASN A 109 27.86 -9.86 0.79
C ASN A 109 29.17 -9.23 0.29
N ARG A 110 29.48 -9.32 -1.00
CA ARG A 110 30.65 -8.64 -1.59
C ARG A 110 30.55 -7.11 -1.58
N ALA A 111 29.35 -6.55 -1.65
CA ALA A 111 29.15 -5.10 -1.53
C ALA A 111 29.26 -4.61 -0.07
N ASN A 112 29.06 -5.50 0.90
CA ASN A 112 29.17 -5.19 2.33
C ASN A 112 30.61 -5.28 2.87
N LEU A 113 31.52 -5.94 2.14
CA LEU A 113 32.95 -6.09 2.47
C LEU A 113 33.76 -4.87 1.99
#